data_AF-A0A0Q0RU79-F1
#
_entry.id   AF-A0A0Q0RU79-F1
#
_cell.length_a   1.000
_cell.length_b   1.000
_cell.length_c   1.000
_cell.angle_alpha   90.00
_cell.angle_beta   90.00
_cell.angle_gamma   90.00
#
_symmetry.space_group_name_H-M   'P 1'
#
loop_
_entity.id
_entity.type
_entity.pdbx_description
1 polymer ?
#
loop_
_entity_poly.entity_id
_entity_poly.type
_entity_poly.pdbx_seq_one_letter_code
_entity_poly.pdbx_strand_id
1 'polypeptide(L)'
;MSDENLNTLLMDKNFIKLTGPPEDWLNFLYTGTWGFRDKPRLKSMYNKIDVNSSVFLLHSMHTEYINMPYKIKTGIIGFGFASGKYILDKSDIIPDYGDNFRPLRLQFSKVYLFGDICEIKINAFEKILSSGINEAGYYIDALLRNSISFNDLKDNMVSIQPQGALQELDKKNNDAILAILSKKSTKLLEFSK
;
A
#
# COMPACT_ATOMS: atom_id res chain seq x y z
N MET A 1 -11.83 -15.00 6.95
CA MET A 1 -11.70 -14.45 8.31
C MET A 1 -13.06 -13.91 8.69
N SER A 2 -13.59 -14.22 9.88
CA SER A 2 -14.86 -13.64 10.34
C SER A 2 -14.67 -12.17 10.74
N ASP A 3 -15.74 -11.37 10.65
CA ASP A 3 -15.72 -9.93 10.92
C ASP A 3 -15.29 -9.60 12.37
N GLU A 4 -15.67 -10.45 13.34
CA GLU A 4 -15.27 -10.31 14.75
C GLU A 4 -13.74 -10.38 14.94
N ASN A 5 -13.05 -11.27 14.22
CA ASN A 5 -11.60 -11.43 14.34
C ASN A 5 -10.83 -10.25 13.73
N LEU A 6 -11.39 -9.58 12.71
CA LEU A 6 -10.76 -8.42 12.10
C LEU A 6 -10.84 -7.18 13.01
N ASN A 7 -12.01 -6.96 13.61
CA ASN A 7 -12.20 -5.83 14.51
C ASN A 7 -11.27 -5.92 15.71
N THR A 8 -11.16 -7.08 16.36
CA THR A 8 -10.21 -7.29 17.47
C THR A 8 -8.77 -7.04 17.06
N LEU A 9 -8.38 -7.40 15.82
CA LEU A 9 -7.03 -7.18 15.32
C LEU A 9 -6.69 -5.68 15.13
N LEU A 10 -7.70 -4.84 14.87
CA LEU A 10 -7.53 -3.45 14.43
C LEU A 10 -7.95 -2.39 15.45
N MET A 11 -8.79 -2.72 16.44
CA MET A 11 -9.50 -1.76 17.31
C MET A 11 -8.62 -0.77 18.06
N ASP A 12 -7.38 -1.14 18.39
CA ASP A 12 -6.42 -0.30 19.13
C ASP A 12 -5.19 0.10 18.29
N LYS A 13 -5.29 0.00 16.96
CA LYS A 13 -4.18 0.30 16.07
C LYS A 13 -4.21 1.73 15.57
N ASN A 14 -3.03 2.30 15.36
CA ASN A 14 -2.86 3.60 14.73
C ASN A 14 -2.83 3.41 13.21
N PHE A 15 -3.77 4.02 12.49
CA PHE A 15 -3.83 3.85 11.05
C PHE A 15 -2.94 4.87 10.36
N ILE A 16 -2.09 4.37 9.48
CA ILE A 16 -1.16 5.16 8.68
C ILE A 16 -1.46 4.88 7.21
N LYS A 17 -1.90 5.90 6.47
CA LYS A 17 -2.04 5.79 5.03
C LYS A 17 -0.65 5.78 4.38
N LEU A 18 -0.41 4.76 3.56
CA LEU A 18 0.70 4.66 2.62
C LEU A 18 0.20 4.90 1.21
N THR A 19 0.81 5.82 0.48
CA THR A 19 0.41 6.12 -0.91
C THR A 19 1.51 5.83 -1.88
N GLY A 20 1.15 5.18 -2.99
CA GLY A 20 2.01 5.03 -4.15
C GLY A 20 1.25 4.60 -5.40
N PRO A 21 1.92 4.62 -6.55
CA PRO A 21 1.34 4.21 -7.82
C PRO A 21 1.15 2.68 -7.85
N PRO A 22 0.20 2.16 -8.65
CA PRO A 22 -0.09 0.72 -8.72
C PRO A 22 1.11 -0.12 -9.18
N GLU A 23 2.03 0.43 -9.96
CA GLU A 23 3.30 -0.19 -10.36
C GLU A 23 4.17 -0.55 -9.14
N ASP A 24 4.28 0.39 -8.20
CA ASP A 24 5.02 0.17 -6.95
C ASP A 24 4.31 -0.87 -6.07
N TRP A 25 2.97 -0.87 -6.07
CA TRP A 25 2.19 -1.89 -5.35
C TRP A 25 2.39 -3.29 -5.93
N LEU A 26 2.44 -3.45 -7.25
CA LEU A 26 2.75 -4.75 -7.86
C LEU A 26 4.16 -5.23 -7.49
N ASN A 27 5.14 -4.34 -7.50
CA ASN A 27 6.50 -4.69 -7.06
C ASN A 27 6.56 -4.99 -5.54
N PHE A 28 5.74 -4.31 -4.74
CA PHE A 28 5.57 -4.58 -3.32
C PHE A 28 5.03 -5.99 -3.07
N LEU A 29 4.08 -6.49 -3.88
CA LEU A 29 3.59 -7.87 -3.74
C LEU A 29 4.69 -8.91 -3.94
N TYR A 30 5.71 -8.60 -4.74
CA TYR A 30 6.86 -9.47 -4.97
C TYR A 30 7.90 -9.39 -3.85
N THR A 31 8.17 -8.19 -3.33
CA THR A 31 9.26 -7.97 -2.37
C THR A 31 8.83 -8.00 -0.91
N GLY A 32 7.56 -7.77 -0.61
CA GLY A 32 7.06 -7.51 0.75
C GLY A 32 7.59 -6.22 1.37
N THR A 33 8.22 -5.34 0.58
CA THR A 33 8.87 -4.13 1.07
C THR A 33 8.33 -2.87 0.41
N TRP A 34 8.07 -1.85 1.22
CA TRP A 34 7.67 -0.53 0.73
C TRP A 34 8.77 0.49 0.98
N GLY A 35 9.06 1.35 0.01
CA GLY A 35 10.16 2.32 0.07
C GLY A 35 9.71 3.77 0.03
N PHE A 36 10.44 4.63 0.75
CA PHE A 36 10.24 6.08 0.73
C PHE A 36 11.54 6.82 0.40
N ARG A 37 11.39 7.99 -0.22
CA ARG A 37 12.50 8.95 -0.42
C ARG A 37 12.95 9.54 0.92
N ASP A 38 14.24 9.83 1.07
CA ASP A 38 14.78 10.48 2.28
C ASP A 38 14.57 12.00 2.25
N LYS A 39 13.32 12.45 2.40
CA LYS A 39 12.97 13.86 2.56
C LYS A 39 12.76 14.20 4.04
N PRO A 40 13.17 15.36 4.57
CA PRO A 40 13.14 15.66 6.01
C PRO A 40 11.80 15.39 6.69
N ARG A 41 10.69 15.86 6.09
CA ARG A 41 9.33 15.62 6.61
C ARG A 41 8.99 14.13 6.64
N LEU A 42 9.32 13.40 5.57
CA LEU A 42 8.99 11.99 5.42
C LEU A 42 9.84 11.12 6.35
N LYS A 43 11.13 11.44 6.51
CA LYS A 43 12.04 10.80 7.46
C LYS A 43 11.56 10.99 8.91
N SER A 44 11.11 12.20 9.26
CA SER A 44 10.54 12.48 10.58
C SER A 44 9.29 11.62 10.85
N MET A 45 8.38 11.51 9.88
CA MET A 45 7.21 10.63 10.01
C MET A 45 7.62 9.15 10.09
N TYR A 46 8.51 8.70 9.22
CA TYR A 46 9.04 7.34 9.20
C TYR A 46 9.68 6.93 10.54
N ASN A 47 10.45 7.83 11.15
CA ASN A 47 11.08 7.56 12.44
C ASN A 47 10.06 7.39 13.57
N LYS A 48 8.92 8.10 13.51
CA LYS A 48 7.82 8.01 14.49
C LYS A 48 6.95 6.77 14.34
N ILE A 49 7.05 6.04 13.22
CA ILE A 49 6.31 4.80 13.03
C ILE A 49 6.73 3.78 14.09
N ASP A 50 5.75 3.33 14.86
CA ASP A 50 5.80 2.14 15.69
C ASP A 50 5.12 0.98 14.96
N VAL A 51 5.91 0.06 14.43
CA VAL A 51 5.44 -1.07 13.62
C VAL A 51 4.56 -2.06 14.40
N ASN A 52 4.62 -2.05 15.74
CA ASN A 52 3.83 -2.97 16.58
C ASN A 52 2.40 -2.47 16.82
N SER A 53 2.21 -1.16 16.86
CA SER A 53 0.92 -0.50 17.10
C SER A 53 0.29 0.09 15.83
N SER A 54 1.03 0.14 14.73
CA SER A 54 0.54 0.73 13.48
C SER A 54 -0.08 -0.30 12.53
N VAL A 55 -1.15 0.12 11.85
CA VAL A 55 -1.72 -0.56 10.68
C VAL A 55 -1.58 0.37 9.49
N PHE A 56 -1.14 -0.16 8.36
CA PHE A 56 -0.95 0.65 7.17
C PHE A 56 -2.11 0.47 6.21
N LEU A 57 -2.80 1.56 5.86
CA LEU A 57 -3.78 1.58 4.78
C LEU A 57 -3.06 1.78 3.46
N LEU A 58 -3.17 0.82 2.55
CA LEU A 58 -2.48 0.83 1.27
C LEU A 58 -3.33 1.57 0.26
N HIS A 59 -2.90 2.78 -0.14
CA HIS A 59 -3.60 3.66 -1.06
C HIS A 59 -2.89 3.68 -2.43
N SER A 60 -3.61 3.25 -3.47
CA SER A 60 -3.15 3.36 -4.85
C SER A 60 -3.61 4.66 -5.47
N MET A 61 -2.65 5.45 -5.97
CA MET A 61 -2.90 6.65 -6.77
C MET A 61 -2.85 6.33 -8.27
N HIS A 62 -2.67 7.35 -9.11
CA HIS A 62 -2.47 7.19 -10.55
C HIS A 62 -1.11 6.56 -10.86
N THR A 63 -0.98 6.01 -12.06
CA THR A 63 0.29 5.50 -12.58
C THR A 63 1.32 6.62 -12.68
N GLU A 64 2.59 6.29 -12.44
CA GLU A 64 3.73 7.22 -12.58
C GLU A 64 4.66 6.83 -13.72
N TYR A 65 4.81 5.54 -14.00
CA TYR A 65 5.82 4.99 -14.90
C TYR A 65 5.24 4.39 -16.17
N ILE A 66 3.92 4.17 -16.20
CA ILE A 66 3.22 3.64 -17.37
C ILE A 66 2.10 4.57 -17.83
N ASN A 67 1.98 4.72 -19.15
CA ASN A 67 0.90 5.44 -19.80
C ASN A 67 -0.17 4.45 -20.27
N MET A 68 -1.19 4.25 -19.46
CA MET A 68 -2.33 3.40 -19.80
C MET A 68 -3.26 4.11 -20.78
N PRO A 69 -3.87 3.39 -21.75
CA PRO A 69 -4.80 3.98 -22.72
C PRO A 69 -6.16 4.35 -22.09
N TYR A 70 -6.33 4.13 -20.80
CA TYR A 70 -7.54 4.44 -20.03
C TYR A 70 -7.18 4.96 -18.64
N LYS A 71 -8.16 5.61 -18.00
CA LYS A 71 -7.99 6.15 -16.65
C LYS A 71 -8.01 5.04 -15.61
N ILE A 72 -6.88 4.87 -14.92
CA ILE A 72 -6.75 3.93 -13.81
C ILE A 72 -7.48 4.46 -12.57
N LYS A 73 -8.20 3.55 -11.89
CA LYS A 73 -8.89 3.83 -10.63
C LYS A 73 -7.89 4.14 -9.51
N THR A 74 -8.36 4.86 -8.50
CA THR A 74 -7.57 5.15 -7.28
C THR A 74 -8.40 4.79 -6.06
N GLY A 75 -7.73 4.42 -4.96
CA GLY A 75 -8.42 3.99 -3.75
C GLY A 75 -7.56 3.17 -2.82
N ILE A 76 -8.12 2.82 -1.66
CA ILE A 76 -7.48 1.91 -0.71
C ILE A 76 -7.61 0.48 -1.25
N ILE A 77 -6.48 -0.17 -1.51
CA ILE A 77 -6.39 -1.52 -2.07
C ILE A 77 -6.30 -2.61 -1.00
N GLY A 78 -6.03 -2.21 0.25
CA GLY A 78 -5.87 -3.12 1.35
C GLY A 78 -5.30 -2.46 2.59
N PHE A 79 -4.92 -3.28 3.56
CA PHE A 79 -4.17 -2.86 4.74
C PHE A 79 -3.10 -3.88 5.11
N GLY A 80 -2.08 -3.48 5.86
CA GLY A 80 -0.99 -4.38 6.22
C GLY A 80 -0.31 -4.06 7.54
N PHE A 81 0.47 -5.02 8.01
CA PHE A 81 1.23 -5.00 9.25
C PHE A 81 2.72 -5.08 8.92
N ALA A 82 3.46 -4.03 9.29
CA ALA A 82 4.91 -4.05 9.18
C ALA A 82 5.53 -4.94 10.26
N SER A 83 6.57 -5.67 9.90
CA SER A 83 7.42 -6.42 10.84
C SER A 83 8.67 -5.66 11.25
N GLY A 84 9.05 -4.63 10.49
CA GLY A 84 10.27 -3.88 10.74
C GLY A 84 10.47 -2.71 9.81
N LYS A 85 11.51 -1.94 10.11
CA LYS A 85 11.94 -0.77 9.35
C LYS A 85 13.47 -0.80 9.24
N TYR A 86 13.99 -0.50 8.06
CA TYR A 86 15.44 -0.44 7.82
C TYR A 86 15.77 0.65 6.80
N ILE A 87 17.01 1.10 6.80
CA ILE A 87 17.52 2.10 5.87
C ILE A 87 18.55 1.41 4.98
N LEU A 88 18.34 1.42 3.67
CA LEU A 88 19.33 0.94 2.72
C LEU A 88 20.51 1.92 2.66
N ASP A 89 21.73 1.38 2.69
CA ASP A 89 22.91 2.16 2.38
C ASP A 89 22.94 2.42 0.86
N LYS A 90 23.33 3.62 0.46
CA LYS A 90 23.49 3.97 -0.95
C LYS A 90 24.62 3.17 -1.61
N SER A 91 25.58 2.68 -0.83
CA SER A 91 26.67 1.82 -1.29
C SER A 91 26.24 0.40 -1.65
N ASP A 92 25.08 -0.07 -1.17
CA ASP A 92 24.52 -1.39 -1.46
C ASP A 92 23.72 -1.42 -2.78
N ILE A 93 23.78 -0.36 -3.58
CA ILE A 93 22.82 -0.11 -4.67
C ILE A 93 23.54 0.22 -5.97
N ILE A 94 23.00 -0.33 -7.06
CA ILE A 94 23.40 -0.03 -8.43
C ILE A 94 23.29 1.50 -8.66
N PRO A 95 24.31 2.17 -9.24
CA PRO A 95 24.40 3.64 -9.35
C PRO A 95 23.22 4.38 -10.02
N ASP A 96 22.27 3.66 -10.63
CA ASP A 96 21.31 4.18 -11.60
C ASP A 96 19.98 4.68 -11.01
N TYR A 97 19.79 4.64 -9.69
CA TYR A 97 18.52 5.05 -9.07
C TYR A 97 18.34 6.57 -8.93
N GLY A 98 19.38 7.39 -9.09
CA GLY A 98 19.31 8.85 -9.06
C GLY A 98 18.41 9.43 -7.94
N ASP A 99 17.52 10.37 -8.30
CA ASP A 99 16.52 10.99 -7.41
C ASP A 99 15.33 10.08 -7.05
N ASN A 100 15.25 8.89 -7.67
CA ASN A 100 14.24 7.87 -7.39
C ASN A 100 14.70 6.88 -6.32
N PHE A 101 15.87 7.07 -5.73
CA PHE A 101 16.32 6.26 -4.63
C PHE A 101 15.39 6.41 -3.40
N ARG A 102 14.90 5.27 -2.91
CA ARG A 102 13.98 5.15 -1.77
C ARG A 102 14.64 4.36 -0.62
N PRO A 103 15.54 4.98 0.16
CA PRO A 103 16.33 4.29 1.19
C PRO A 103 15.51 3.83 2.40
N LEU A 104 14.48 4.58 2.77
CA LEU A 104 13.69 4.28 3.97
C LEU A 104 12.72 3.15 3.64
N ARG A 105 12.87 1.98 4.29
CA ARG A 105 12.08 0.78 3.97
C ARG A 105 11.19 0.37 5.14
N LEU A 106 10.00 -0.10 4.80
CA LEU A 106 9.14 -0.89 5.67
C LEU A 106 9.09 -2.32 5.13
N GLN A 107 9.36 -3.28 6.01
CA GLN A 107 9.14 -4.70 5.75
C GLN A 107 7.75 -5.07 6.25
N PHE A 108 6.94 -5.70 5.41
CA PHE A 108 5.64 -6.22 5.80
C PHE A 108 5.73 -7.69 6.18
N SER A 109 4.92 -8.08 7.17
CA SER A 109 4.70 -9.50 7.50
C SER A 109 3.41 -10.02 6.89
N LYS A 110 2.35 -9.22 6.94
CA LYS A 110 1.01 -9.60 6.47
C LYS A 110 0.32 -8.42 5.79
N VAL A 111 -0.38 -8.71 4.71
CA VAL A 111 -1.20 -7.74 4.00
C VAL A 111 -2.53 -8.38 3.62
N TYR A 112 -3.60 -7.62 3.78
CA TYR A 112 -4.96 -7.99 3.43
C TYR A 112 -5.39 -7.11 2.26
N LEU A 113 -5.57 -7.70 1.09
CA LEU A 113 -5.90 -6.99 -0.16
C LEU A 113 -7.37 -7.21 -0.52
N PHE A 114 -7.99 -6.20 -1.12
CA PHE A 114 -9.37 -6.29 -1.61
C PHE A 114 -9.44 -6.77 -3.08
N GLY A 115 -8.36 -6.54 -3.83
CA GLY A 115 -8.24 -6.96 -5.22
C GLY A 115 -8.22 -8.48 -5.40
N ASP A 116 -8.34 -8.90 -6.66
CA ASP A 116 -8.28 -10.31 -7.04
C ASP A 116 -6.84 -10.77 -7.24
N ILE A 117 -6.13 -10.98 -6.15
CA ILE A 117 -4.70 -11.30 -6.19
C ILE A 117 -4.40 -12.66 -6.82
N CYS A 118 -5.38 -13.55 -6.93
CA CYS A 118 -5.21 -14.84 -7.59
C CYS A 118 -5.00 -14.69 -9.11
N GLU A 119 -5.45 -13.57 -9.68
CA GLU A 119 -5.23 -13.23 -11.08
C GLU A 119 -3.86 -12.61 -11.33
N ILE A 120 -3.11 -12.24 -10.27
CA ILE A 120 -1.83 -11.55 -10.39
C ILE A 120 -0.68 -12.56 -10.29
N LYS A 121 0.12 -12.66 -11.36
CA LYS A 121 1.40 -13.38 -11.29
C LYS A 121 2.44 -12.52 -10.58
N ILE A 122 2.64 -12.77 -9.29
CA ILE A 122 3.59 -12.03 -8.45
C ILE A 122 5.01 -12.16 -9.01
N ASN A 123 5.59 -11.04 -9.42
CA ASN A 123 6.94 -10.93 -9.97
C ASN A 123 7.46 -9.49 -9.86
N ALA A 124 8.75 -9.29 -10.12
CA ALA A 124 9.30 -7.94 -10.25
C ALA A 124 8.54 -7.16 -11.34
N PHE A 125 8.21 -5.90 -11.08
CA PHE A 125 7.37 -5.11 -12.00
C PHE A 125 8.01 -4.95 -13.39
N GLU A 126 9.33 -4.83 -13.48
CA GLU A 126 10.06 -4.79 -14.75
C GLU A 126 9.79 -6.04 -15.63
N LYS A 127 9.70 -7.22 -15.00
CA LYS A 127 9.38 -8.46 -15.72
C LYS A 127 7.93 -8.47 -16.19
N ILE A 128 7.00 -7.98 -15.37
CA ILE A 128 5.59 -7.81 -15.76
C ILE A 128 5.50 -6.88 -16.98
N LEU A 129 6.19 -5.74 -16.92
CA LEU A 129 6.17 -4.75 -18.00
C LEU A 129 6.82 -5.30 -19.29
N SER A 130 7.88 -6.10 -19.16
CA SER A 130 8.55 -6.72 -20.31
C SER A 130 7.66 -7.70 -21.10
N SER A 131 6.65 -8.29 -20.45
CA SER A 131 5.65 -9.12 -21.12
C SER A 131 4.58 -8.31 -21.86
N GLY A 132 4.47 -7.00 -21.58
CA GLY A 132 3.64 -6.06 -22.30
C GLY A 132 2.73 -5.21 -21.41
N ILE A 133 2.40 -4.00 -21.89
CA ILE A 133 1.57 -3.04 -21.15
C ILE A 133 0.16 -3.56 -20.86
N ASN A 134 -0.39 -4.44 -21.71
CA ASN A 134 -1.70 -5.04 -21.50
C ASN A 134 -1.70 -5.99 -20.29
N GLU A 135 -0.61 -6.74 -20.08
CA GLU A 135 -0.48 -7.62 -18.91
C GLU A 135 -0.33 -6.79 -17.63
N ALA A 136 0.51 -5.74 -17.66
CA ALA A 136 0.61 -4.80 -16.56
C ALA A 136 -0.76 -4.19 -16.21
N GLY A 137 -1.51 -3.72 -17.22
CA GLY A 137 -2.86 -3.19 -17.05
C GLY A 137 -3.83 -4.18 -16.42
N TYR A 138 -3.81 -5.43 -16.88
CA TYR A 138 -4.62 -6.50 -16.32
C TYR A 138 -4.35 -6.72 -14.83
N TYR A 139 -3.08 -6.79 -14.40
CA TYR A 139 -2.74 -6.95 -12.99
C TYR A 139 -3.08 -5.72 -12.15
N ILE A 140 -2.95 -4.52 -12.70
CA ILE A 140 -3.37 -3.27 -12.04
C ILE A 140 -4.89 -3.28 -11.82
N ASP A 141 -5.66 -3.67 -12.82
CA ASP A 141 -7.12 -3.76 -12.71
C ASP A 141 -7.55 -4.86 -11.72
N ALA A 142 -6.86 -6.01 -11.70
CA ALA A 142 -7.07 -7.05 -10.70
C ALA A 142 -6.81 -6.53 -9.27
N LEU A 143 -5.71 -5.79 -9.07
CA LEU A 143 -5.35 -5.18 -7.79
C LEU A 143 -6.39 -4.17 -7.30
N LEU A 144 -6.96 -3.38 -8.22
CA LEU A 144 -7.89 -2.29 -7.92
C LEU A 144 -9.36 -2.68 -7.91
N ARG A 145 -9.73 -3.89 -8.36
CA ARG A 145 -11.11 -4.30 -8.65
C ARG A 145 -12.12 -3.96 -7.54
N ASN A 146 -11.75 -4.13 -6.27
CA ASN A 146 -12.62 -3.89 -5.11
C ASN A 146 -12.08 -2.82 -4.15
N SER A 147 -11.19 -1.94 -4.63
CA SER A 147 -10.61 -0.86 -3.82
C SER A 147 -11.70 0.01 -3.18
N ILE A 148 -11.45 0.53 -1.98
CA ILE A 148 -12.30 1.56 -1.37
C ILE A 148 -11.99 2.89 -2.05
N SER A 149 -12.95 3.41 -2.79
CA SER A 149 -12.82 4.68 -3.50
C SER A 149 -12.91 5.88 -2.53
N PHE A 150 -12.47 7.05 -3.00
CA PHE A 150 -12.69 8.29 -2.24
C PHE A 150 -14.16 8.63 -2.03
N ASN A 151 -15.05 8.19 -2.92
CA ASN A 151 -16.49 8.36 -2.72
C ASN A 151 -16.97 7.49 -1.55
N ASP A 152 -16.53 6.22 -1.49
CA ASP A 152 -16.84 5.34 -0.35
C ASP A 152 -16.37 5.95 0.98
N LEU A 153 -15.16 6.53 1.00
CA LEU A 153 -14.64 7.22 2.18
C LEU A 153 -15.49 8.44 2.55
N LYS A 154 -15.84 9.27 1.56
CA LYS A 154 -16.65 10.48 1.75
C LYS A 154 -18.05 10.15 2.29
N ASP A 155 -18.68 9.10 1.76
CA ASP A 155 -20.00 8.63 2.20
C ASP A 155 -19.99 8.14 3.65
N ASN A 156 -18.81 7.76 4.16
CA ASN A 156 -18.58 7.38 5.56
C ASN A 156 -17.90 8.51 6.38
N MET A 157 -17.94 9.75 5.89
CA MET A 157 -17.37 10.93 6.55
C MET A 157 -15.86 10.83 6.88
N VAL A 158 -15.13 10.02 6.11
CA VAL A 158 -13.67 9.88 6.21
C VAL A 158 -12.99 10.89 5.30
N SER A 159 -12.03 11.63 5.84
CA SER A 159 -11.22 12.58 5.08
C SER A 159 -9.74 12.19 5.15
N ILE A 160 -9.23 11.67 4.03
CA ILE A 160 -7.80 11.41 3.84
C ILE A 160 -7.24 12.33 2.76
N GLN A 161 -5.97 12.71 2.88
CA GLN A 161 -5.32 13.49 1.85
C GLN A 161 -5.06 12.58 0.63
N PRO A 162 -5.46 13.00 -0.59
CA PRO A 162 -5.17 12.21 -1.79
C PRO A 162 -3.68 12.12 -2.08
N GLN A 163 -2.93 13.15 -1.70
CA GLN A 163 -1.50 13.28 -1.94
C GLN A 163 -0.68 13.03 -0.66
N GLY A 164 0.62 12.80 -0.83
CA GLY A 164 1.55 12.54 0.27
C GLY A 164 1.72 11.05 0.57
N ALA A 165 2.98 10.62 0.67
CA ALA A 165 3.37 9.22 0.81
C ALA A 165 2.98 8.60 2.16
N LEU A 166 2.95 9.40 3.23
CA LEU A 166 2.58 9.00 4.59
C LEU A 166 1.59 10.00 5.18
N GLN A 167 0.53 9.50 5.81
CA GLN A 167 -0.40 10.29 6.61
C GLN A 167 -0.88 9.45 7.80
N GLU A 168 -0.67 9.94 9.02
CA GLU A 168 -1.32 9.39 10.21
C GLU A 168 -2.76 9.89 10.26
N LEU A 169 -3.68 8.98 10.58
CA LEU A 169 -5.10 9.28 10.65
C LEU A 169 -5.54 9.52 12.09
N ASP A 170 -6.46 10.46 12.29
CA ASP A 170 -7.07 10.69 13.59
C ASP A 170 -8.02 9.55 13.98
N LYS A 171 -8.34 9.47 15.28
CA LYS A 171 -9.19 8.41 15.83
C LYS A 171 -10.56 8.31 15.13
N LYS A 172 -11.18 9.45 14.81
CA LYS A 172 -12.47 9.48 14.12
C LYS A 172 -12.38 8.79 12.76
N ASN A 173 -11.33 9.08 11.98
CA ASN A 173 -11.10 8.43 10.70
C ASN A 173 -10.77 6.93 10.89
N ASN A 174 -10.02 6.55 11.92
CA ASN A 174 -9.73 5.13 12.20
C ASN A 174 -11.02 4.34 12.45
N ASP A 175 -11.89 4.84 13.33
CA ASP A 175 -13.15 4.18 13.70
C ASP A 175 -14.06 4.02 12.46
N ALA A 176 -14.16 5.07 11.64
CA ALA A 176 -14.96 5.04 10.43
C ALA A 176 -14.38 4.08 9.37
N ILE A 177 -13.05 4.03 9.21
CA ILE A 177 -12.40 3.09 8.29
C ILE A 177 -12.59 1.65 8.77
N LEU A 178 -12.48 1.40 10.07
CA LEU A 178 -12.71 0.06 10.63
C LEU A 178 -14.11 -0.46 10.27
N ALA A 179 -15.13 0.39 10.35
CA ALA A 179 -16.50 0.04 9.96
C ALA A 179 -16.66 -0.26 8.45
N ILE A 180 -15.80 0.31 7.59
CA ILE A 180 -15.74 -0.03 6.16
C ILE A 180 -15.03 -1.38 5.99
N LEU A 181 -13.89 -1.56 6.65
CA LEU A 181 -13.07 -2.78 6.55
C LEU A 181 -13.81 -4.02 7.01
N SER A 182 -14.63 -3.91 8.06
CA SER A 182 -15.43 -5.02 8.59
C SER A 182 -16.48 -5.55 7.61
N LYS A 183 -16.74 -4.84 6.50
CA LYS A 183 -17.68 -5.24 5.44
C LYS A 183 -16.98 -5.70 4.16
N LYS A 184 -15.65 -5.65 4.12
CA LYS A 184 -14.86 -5.94 2.93
C LYS A 184 -14.33 -7.38 2.97
N SER A 185 -14.57 -8.10 1.88
CA SER A 185 -13.83 -9.34 1.64
C SER A 185 -12.35 -9.03 1.41
N THR A 186 -11.48 -9.85 2.00
CA THR A 186 -10.03 -9.68 1.94
C THR A 186 -9.35 -10.97 1.53
N LYS A 187 -8.21 -10.82 0.84
CA LYS A 187 -7.26 -11.89 0.55
C LYS A 187 -5.98 -11.62 1.34
N LEU A 188 -5.58 -12.61 2.14
CA LEU A 188 -4.36 -12.53 2.94
C LEU A 188 -3.15 -12.92 2.10
N LEU A 189 -2.11 -12.10 2.14
CA LEU A 189 -0.77 -12.39 1.67
C LEU A 189 0.19 -12.31 2.86
N GLU A 190 0.92 -13.40 3.11
CA GLU A 190 1.94 -13.47 4.16
C GLU A 190 3.33 -13.47 3.53
N PHE A 191 4.23 -12.66 4.09
CA PHE A 191 5.62 -12.59 3.66
C PHE A 191 6.47 -13.38 4.65
N SER A 192 7.27 -14.30 4.12
CA SER A 192 8.25 -15.05 4.91
C SER A 192 9.34 -14.07 5.38
N LYS A 193 9.74 -14.18 6.65
CA LYS A 193 10.82 -13.37 7.24
C LYS A 193 12.18 -13.76 6.65
#